data_AF-A0AA38IKU6-F1
#
_entry.id   AF-A0AA38IKU6-F1
#
_cell.length_a   1.000
_cell.length_b   1.000
_cell.length_c   1.000
_cell.angle_alpha   90.00
_cell.angle_beta   90.00
_cell.angle_gamma   90.00
#
_symmetry.space_group_name_H-M   'P 1'
#
loop_
_entity.id
_entity.type
_entity.pdbx_description
1 polymer ?
#
loop_
_entity_poly.entity_id
_entity_poly.type
_entity_poly.pdbx_seq_one_letter_code
_entity_poly.pdbx_strand_id
1 'polypeptide(L)'
;MKETGSEILNGNKEGDEEGERTYVGTRGESIIDYGIVNEEAWEGIESFKVGERVESDHMPLEIKIKGKEQEYETQERRNERKEIEKRIWDEEGIQRHKTRVEKRNST
;
A
#
# COMPACT_ATOMS: atom_id res chain seq x y z
N MET A 1 -18.42 1.85 -5.48
CA MET A 1 -17.96 1.37 -4.17
C MET A 1 -17.72 2.58 -3.29
N LYS A 2 -18.58 2.83 -2.29
CA LYS A 2 -18.33 3.74 -1.18
C LYS A 2 -18.86 3.05 0.07
N GLU A 3 -18.01 2.25 0.72
CA GLU A 3 -18.34 1.69 2.04
C GLU A 3 -17.15 1.70 3.03
N THR A 4 -15.93 2.05 2.60
CA THR A 4 -14.75 2.08 3.49
C THR A 4 -13.86 3.33 3.38
N GLY A 5 -14.16 4.29 2.48
CA GLY A 5 -13.33 5.49 2.30
C GLY A 5 -11.91 5.22 1.78
N SER A 6 -11.67 4.01 1.28
CA SER A 6 -10.39 3.58 0.69
C SER A 6 -10.55 3.28 -0.79
N GLU A 7 -9.58 3.72 -1.59
CA GLU A 7 -9.50 3.56 -3.03
C GLU A 7 -8.23 2.79 -3.41
N ILE A 8 -8.33 1.92 -4.41
CA ILE A 8 -7.20 1.14 -4.94
C ILE A 8 -6.58 1.93 -6.09
N LEU A 9 -5.27 2.14 -6.07
CA LEU A 9 -4.53 2.85 -7.11
C LEU A 9 -4.35 2.00 -8.38
N ASN A 10 -4.02 0.71 -8.22
CA ASN A 10 -3.78 -0.20 -9.34
C ASN A 10 -4.97 -0.22 -10.30
N GLY A 11 -4.71 0.05 -11.59
CA GLY A 11 -5.73 0.11 -12.63
C GLY A 11 -6.70 1.29 -12.58
N ASN A 12 -6.71 2.10 -11.52
CA ASN A 12 -7.68 3.21 -11.36
C ASN A 12 -7.02 4.61 -11.38
N LYS A 13 -5.70 4.68 -11.19
CA LYS A 13 -4.95 5.94 -11.18
C LYS A 13 -4.17 6.08 -12.48
N GLU A 14 -4.03 7.33 -12.95
CA GLU A 14 -3.29 7.66 -14.17
C GLU A 14 -1.86 7.12 -14.12
N GLY A 15 -1.45 6.43 -15.19
CA GLY A 15 -0.14 5.79 -15.35
C GLY A 15 -0.11 4.27 -15.22
N ASP A 16 -1.20 3.62 -14.78
CA ASP A 16 -1.32 2.15 -14.65
C ASP A 16 -2.63 1.64 -15.28
N GLU A 17 -3.05 2.25 -16.38
CA GLU A 17 -4.34 1.98 -17.02
C GLU A 17 -4.43 0.55 -17.58
N GLU A 18 -3.29 -0.06 -17.93
CA GLU A 18 -3.22 -1.44 -18.43
C GLU A 18 -3.26 -2.48 -17.31
N GLY A 19 -3.12 -2.08 -16.04
CA GLY A 19 -3.13 -2.99 -14.89
C GLY A 19 -1.92 -3.92 -14.90
N GLU A 20 -0.76 -3.36 -14.61
CA GLU A 20 0.51 -4.08 -14.69
C GLU A 20 0.66 -5.15 -13.58
N ARG A 21 1.42 -6.19 -13.87
CA ARG A 21 1.63 -7.32 -12.96
C ARG A 21 2.62 -6.92 -11.89
N THR A 22 2.40 -7.35 -10.65
CA THR A 22 3.29 -7.00 -9.52
C THR A 22 4.15 -8.17 -9.04
N TYR A 23 3.88 -9.37 -9.56
CA TYR A 23 4.66 -10.57 -9.30
C TYR A 23 4.81 -11.44 -10.55
N VAL A 24 6.02 -12.00 -10.75
CA VAL A 24 6.31 -13.03 -11.74
C VAL A 24 7.12 -14.15 -11.07
N GLY A 25 6.52 -15.33 -10.99
CA GLY A 25 7.15 -16.53 -10.45
C GLY A 25 7.14 -17.71 -11.44
N THR A 26 7.70 -18.84 -10.99
CA THR A 26 7.75 -20.08 -11.78
C THR A 26 6.39 -20.62 -12.20
N ARG A 27 5.32 -20.22 -11.51
CA ARG A 27 3.94 -20.66 -11.74
C ARG A 27 3.09 -19.63 -12.50
N GLY A 28 3.72 -18.59 -13.02
CA GLY A 28 3.03 -17.50 -13.71
C GLY A 28 3.10 -16.20 -12.92
N GLU A 29 2.11 -15.34 -13.16
CA GLU A 29 2.23 -13.91 -12.96
C GLU A 29 0.90 -13.36 -12.42
N SER A 30 0.96 -12.51 -11.41
CA SER A 30 -0.21 -12.06 -10.65
C SER A 30 -0.06 -10.62 -10.15
N ILE A 31 -1.18 -10.05 -9.69
CA ILE A 31 -1.22 -8.77 -8.98
C ILE A 31 -1.46 -9.09 -7.49
N ILE A 32 -0.42 -9.02 -6.67
CA ILE A 32 -0.49 -9.32 -5.23
C ILE A 32 0.00 -8.16 -4.35
N ASP A 33 0.62 -7.15 -4.95
CA ASP A 33 0.97 -5.88 -4.32
C ASP A 33 0.00 -4.78 -4.78
N TYR A 34 -0.57 -4.04 -3.82
CA TYR A 34 -1.58 -3.02 -4.07
C TYR A 34 -1.28 -1.69 -3.37
N GLY A 35 -1.52 -0.59 -4.07
CA GLY A 35 -1.60 0.74 -3.47
C GLY A 35 -3.03 1.03 -3.01
N ILE A 36 -3.26 1.23 -1.71
CA ILE A 36 -4.58 1.57 -1.17
C ILE A 36 -4.47 2.89 -0.42
N VAL A 37 -5.36 3.84 -0.73
CA VAL A 37 -5.31 5.20 -0.21
C VAL A 37 -6.68 5.68 0.23
N ASN A 38 -6.74 6.70 1.09
CA ASN A 38 -7.99 7.41 1.35
C ASN A 38 -8.20 8.52 0.30
N GLU A 39 -9.40 9.12 0.30
CA GLU A 39 -9.79 10.20 -0.61
C GLU A 39 -8.81 11.40 -0.58
N GLU A 40 -8.34 11.82 0.60
CA GLU A 40 -7.35 12.91 0.72
C GLU A 40 -6.01 12.57 0.05
N ALA A 41 -5.47 11.36 0.26
CA ALA A 41 -4.22 10.95 -0.36
C ALA A 41 -4.37 10.74 -1.87
N TRP A 42 -5.55 10.29 -2.33
CA TRP A 42 -5.85 10.13 -3.74
C TRP A 42 -5.64 11.43 -4.53
N GLU A 43 -6.14 12.56 -4.02
CA GLU A 43 -6.00 13.89 -4.64
C GLU A 43 -4.54 14.37 -4.72
N GLY A 44 -3.73 13.96 -3.73
CA GLY A 44 -2.31 14.30 -3.65
C GLY A 44 -1.41 13.49 -4.58
N ILE A 45 -1.87 12.33 -5.08
CA ILE A 45 -1.08 11.49 -5.99
C ILE A 45 -1.20 12.03 -7.41
N GLU A 46 -0.05 12.30 -8.03
CA GLU A 46 0.05 12.69 -9.43
C GLU A 46 -0.06 11.49 -10.36
N SER A 47 0.65 10.41 -10.07
CA SER A 47 0.65 9.21 -10.91
C SER A 47 0.97 7.97 -10.10
N PHE A 48 0.55 6.82 -10.63
CA PHE A 48 0.85 5.49 -10.11
C PHE A 48 1.23 4.59 -11.29
N LYS A 49 2.24 3.75 -11.12
CA LYS A 49 2.60 2.71 -12.10
C LYS A 49 3.33 1.56 -11.42
N VAL A 50 3.44 0.43 -12.11
CA VAL A 50 4.34 -0.64 -11.69
C VAL A 50 5.69 -0.42 -12.39
N GLY A 51 6.75 -0.35 -11.60
CA GLY A 51 8.10 -0.19 -12.13
C GLY A 51 8.69 -1.53 -12.58
N GLU A 52 9.76 -1.48 -13.36
CA GLU A 52 10.48 -2.67 -13.79
C GLU A 52 11.69 -2.94 -12.89
N ARG A 53 11.86 -4.19 -12.44
CA ARG A 53 13.09 -4.64 -11.75
C ARG A 53 13.35 -6.11 -12.04
N VAL A 54 14.60 -6.45 -12.35
CA VAL A 54 15.01 -7.83 -12.71
C VAL A 54 15.54 -8.65 -11.53
N GLU A 55 15.85 -8.00 -10.41
CA GLU A 55 16.50 -8.61 -9.25
C GLU A 55 15.51 -9.24 -8.25
N SER A 56 14.21 -9.09 -8.49
CA SER A 56 13.14 -9.62 -7.65
C SER A 56 12.05 -10.22 -8.51
N ASP A 57 11.42 -11.26 -7.99
CA ASP A 57 10.15 -11.80 -8.47
C ASP A 57 8.97 -10.85 -8.25
N HIS A 58 9.16 -9.76 -7.50
CA HIS A 58 8.19 -8.68 -7.34
C HIS A 58 8.62 -7.41 -8.07
N MET A 59 7.68 -6.78 -8.75
CA MET A 59 7.85 -5.47 -9.38
C MET A 59 7.47 -4.35 -8.40
N PRO A 60 8.26 -3.27 -8.32
CA PRO A 60 8.00 -2.17 -7.41
C PRO A 60 6.72 -1.39 -7.80
N LEU A 61 6.00 -0.87 -6.81
CA LEU A 61 4.96 0.13 -7.03
C LEU A 61 5.56 1.53 -6.95
N GLU A 62 5.45 2.31 -8.02
CA GLU A 62 5.96 3.68 -8.09
C GLU A 62 4.80 4.69 -7.96
N ILE A 63 4.88 5.54 -6.94
CA ILE A 63 3.85 6.55 -6.64
C ILE A 63 4.47 7.92 -6.66
N LYS A 64 3.99 8.81 -7.53
CA LYS A 64 4.38 10.21 -7.56
C LYS A 64 3.35 11.04 -6.79
N ILE A 65 3.81 11.82 -5.82
CA ILE A 65 2.94 12.62 -4.95
C ILE A 65 3.30 14.09 -5.13
N LYS A 66 2.29 14.97 -5.20
CA LYS A 66 2.47 16.42 -5.19
C LYS A 66 3.23 16.80 -3.93
N GLY A 67 4.44 17.32 -4.08
CA GLY A 67 5.16 17.96 -3.00
C GLY A 67 4.36 19.18 -2.53
N LYS A 68 4.14 19.33 -1.23
CA LYS A 68 3.74 20.63 -0.68
C LYS A 68 5.03 21.46 -0.59
N GLU A 69 5.05 22.67 -1.14
CA GLU A 69 6.02 23.70 -0.75
C GLU A 69 5.74 24.03 0.73
N GLN A 70 6.24 23.18 1.61
CA GLN A 70 6.51 23.51 2.99
C GLN A 70 7.98 23.22 3.15
N GLU A 71 8.70 24.26 3.54
CA GLU A 71 10.07 24.25 4.02
C GLU A 71 10.51 22.85 4.45
N TYR A 72 11.72 22.48 4.05
CA TYR A 72 12.49 21.32 4.52
C TYR A 72 12.70 21.29 6.05
N GLU A 73 11.82 21.88 6.85
CA GLU A 73 11.71 21.71 8.27
C GLU A 73 11.24 20.29 8.59
N THR A 74 12.24 19.43 8.72
CA THR A 74 12.27 18.18 9.48
C THR A 74 11.45 17.03 8.90
N GLN A 75 12.06 16.35 7.92
CA GLN A 75 11.84 14.92 7.67
C GLN A 75 11.89 14.07 8.98
N GLU A 76 12.62 14.53 10.00
CA GLU A 76 12.68 13.94 11.35
C GLU A 76 11.32 13.99 12.10
N ARG A 77 10.56 15.10 12.08
CA ARG A 77 9.30 15.24 12.86
C ARG A 77 8.10 14.54 12.23
N ARG A 78 8.09 14.33 10.90
CA ARG A 78 6.96 13.63 10.23
C ARG A 78 7.03 12.12 10.43
N ASN A 79 8.23 11.57 10.64
CA ASN A 79 8.42 10.18 11.04
C ASN A 79 7.90 9.91 12.47
N GLU A 80 7.77 10.93 13.32
CA GLU A 80 7.26 10.80 14.69
C GLU A 80 5.72 10.63 14.80
N ARG A 81 4.96 10.71 13.69
CA ARG A 81 3.48 10.65 13.73
C ARG A 81 2.80 9.65 12.80
N LYS A 82 3.53 8.81 12.08
CA LYS A 82 2.92 7.63 11.43
C LYS A 82 3.24 6.41 12.27
N GLU A 83 2.28 5.94 13.06
CA GLU A 83 2.34 4.59 13.59
C GLU A 83 2.33 3.62 12.41
N ILE A 84 3.51 3.20 11.98
CA ILE A 84 3.66 2.13 11.00
C ILE A 84 3.41 0.82 11.76
N GLU A 85 2.15 0.38 11.80
CA GLU A 85 1.80 -0.93 12.36
C GLU A 85 2.24 -2.03 11.37
N LYS A 86 3.47 -2.53 11.54
CA LYS A 86 3.94 -3.72 10.82
C LYS A 86 3.43 -4.98 11.53
N ARG A 87 2.64 -5.81 10.84
CA ARG A 87 2.24 -7.14 11.32
C ARG A 87 2.95 -8.22 10.54
N ILE A 88 3.57 -9.15 11.26
CA ILE A 88 4.18 -10.35 10.69
C ILE A 88 3.12 -11.45 10.70
N TRP A 89 2.91 -12.10 9.55
CA TRP A 89 1.92 -13.17 9.38
C TRP A 89 2.58 -14.56 9.51
N ASP A 90 3.28 -14.76 10.62
CA ASP A 90 3.80 -16.05 11.06
C ASP A 90 2.78 -16.78 11.94
N GLU A 91 3.08 -18.02 12.35
CA GLU A 91 2.17 -18.83 13.19
C GLU A 91 1.75 -18.09 14.47
N GLU A 92 2.71 -17.41 15.11
CA GLU A 92 2.43 -16.61 16.30
C GLU A 92 1.57 -15.38 15.98
N GLY A 93 1.83 -14.71 14.86
CA GLY A 93 1.09 -13.55 14.37
C GLY A 93 -0.36 -13.88 14.08
N ILE A 94 -0.60 -15.05 13.47
CA ILE A 94 -1.94 -15.60 13.24
C ILE A 94 -2.64 -15.84 14.57
N GLN A 95 -1.97 -16.44 15.56
CA GLN A 95 -2.57 -16.70 16.87
C GLN A 95 -2.91 -15.41 17.62
N ARG A 96 -1.99 -14.42 17.60
CA ARG A 96 -2.23 -13.07 18.14
C ARG A 96 -3.42 -12.39 17.48
N HIS A 97 -3.62 -12.57 16.19
CA HIS A 97 -4.78 -12.03 15.48
C HIS A 97 -6.07 -12.73 15.91
N LYS A 98 -6.11 -14.06 15.95
CA LYS A 98 -7.28 -14.85 16.37
C LYS A 98 -7.78 -14.46 17.76
N THR A 99 -6.88 -14.44 18.75
CA THR A 99 -7.23 -14.05 20.13
C THR A 99 -7.77 -12.62 20.21
N ARG A 100 -7.27 -11.70 19.38
CA ARG A 100 -7.76 -10.31 19.33
C ARG A 100 -9.18 -10.22 18.79
N VAL A 101 -9.49 -10.99 17.74
CA VAL A 101 -10.83 -11.06 17.15
C VAL A 101 -11.82 -11.69 18.13
N GLU A 102 -11.45 -12.78 18.80
CA GLU A 102 -12.29 -13.44 19.83
C GLU A 102 -12.65 -12.51 20.98
N LYS A 103 -11.67 -11.74 21.50
CA LYS A 103 -11.91 -10.75 22.55
C LYS A 103 -12.86 -9.64 22.10
N ARG A 104 -12.74 -9.17 20.86
CA ARG A 104 -13.62 -8.14 20.29
C ARG A 104 -15.06 -8.63 20.12
N ASN A 105 -15.25 -9.89 19.76
CA ASN A 105 -16.58 -10.47 19.57
C ASN A 105 -17.27 -10.88 20.89
N SER A 106 -16.58 -10.73 22.01
CA SER A 106 -17.08 -11.05 23.35
C SER A 106 -17.45 -9.81 24.18
N THR A 107 -17.39 -8.60 23.58
CA THR A 107 -17.82 -7.31 24.15
C THR A 107 -19.01 -6.79 23.34
#